data_AF-A0A059D364-F1
#
_entry.id   AF-A0A059D364-F1
#
_cell.length_a   1.000
_cell.length_b   1.000
_cell.length_c   1.000
_cell.angle_alpha   90.00
_cell.angle_beta   90.00
_cell.angle_gamma   90.00
#
_symmetry.space_group_name_H-M   'P 1'
#
loop_
_entity.id
_entity.type
_entity.pdbx_description
1 polymer ?
#
loop_
_entity_poly.entity_id
_entity_poly.type
_entity_poly.pdbx_seq_one_letter_code
_entity_poly.pdbx_strand_id
1 'polypeptide(L)'
;MIVNKYKLKEDVVSYSLQGMGCSGGLCAIGLAKNLLQVHPNSYALVVSTENITENAYLGNDRSMSLINCLFRIGGAAILLSNRPSDAQIAKYKLLHTVHTHTARWDRSYQCIFQEEDPCGKLGVTITKDLMTVAINAIEANIADFGRLVLPMSEQILYAVNCLARRFRMANVEPYVPDFKKAVDHVFPHVGGKPVLDELEKSLGLSEAHMEASRMTLYRFGNTSSSSIWYALAYAEAKGRVKQGDRAWQIAFGSGFKCSSVLWEAIRTVGGGEASNPWTDEIDGFPVDTKNIEPIPYYFEPSKKKEV
;
A
#
# COMPACT_ATOMS: atom_id res chain seq x y z
N MET A 1 15.17 -17.45 11.85
CA MET A 1 14.05 -18.40 12.06
C MET A 1 13.57 -19.06 10.77
N ILE A 2 13.18 -18.30 9.74
CA ILE A 2 12.66 -18.85 8.45
C ILE A 2 13.67 -19.79 7.79
N VAL A 3 14.92 -19.36 7.63
CA VAL A 3 16.02 -20.17 7.07
C VAL A 3 16.12 -21.53 7.75
N ASN A 4 16.14 -21.56 9.08
CA ASN A 4 16.19 -22.82 9.85
C ASN A 4 14.91 -23.65 9.75
N LYS A 5 13.72 -23.02 9.76
CA LYS A 5 12.42 -23.72 9.69
C LYS A 5 12.26 -24.46 8.36
N TYR A 6 12.64 -23.84 7.25
CA TYR A 6 12.50 -24.40 5.91
C TYR A 6 13.78 -25.06 5.39
N LYS A 7 14.82 -25.16 6.22
CA LYS A 7 16.11 -25.76 5.88
C LYS A 7 16.66 -25.20 4.56
N LEU A 8 16.61 -23.87 4.44
CA LEU A 8 17.18 -23.19 3.29
C LEU A 8 18.71 -23.37 3.29
N LYS A 9 19.32 -23.24 2.10
CA LYS A 9 20.75 -23.45 1.90
C LYS A 9 21.61 -22.51 2.76
N GLU A 10 22.84 -22.94 3.02
CA GLU A 10 23.81 -22.20 3.84
C GLU A 10 24.27 -20.87 3.20
N ASP A 11 24.15 -20.74 1.87
CA ASP A 11 24.51 -19.55 1.10
C ASP A 11 23.38 -18.51 0.99
N VAL A 12 22.26 -18.69 1.70
CA VAL A 12 21.17 -17.72 1.69
C VAL A 12 21.58 -16.42 2.36
N VAL A 13 21.50 -15.32 1.61
CA VAL A 13 21.67 -13.97 2.12
C VAL A 13 20.34 -13.45 2.65
N SER A 14 20.32 -13.00 3.91
CA SER A 14 19.10 -12.53 4.59
C SER A 14 19.21 -11.06 4.97
N TYR A 15 18.16 -10.30 4.64
CA TYR A 15 18.03 -8.89 5.00
C TYR A 15 16.78 -8.69 5.87
N SER A 16 16.90 -7.86 6.90
CA SER A 16 15.77 -7.40 7.71
C SER A 16 15.56 -5.90 7.44
N LEU A 17 14.40 -5.54 6.89
CA LEU A 17 14.05 -4.15 6.63
C LEU A 17 13.23 -3.61 7.80
N GLN A 18 13.76 -2.59 8.48
CA GLN A 18 13.16 -1.96 9.64
C GLN A 18 12.83 -0.49 9.36
N GLY A 19 11.88 0.08 10.12
CA GLY A 19 11.54 1.51 10.02
C GLY A 19 10.79 1.94 8.76
N MET A 20 10.30 1.00 7.94
CA MET A 20 9.59 1.30 6.69
C MET A 20 8.07 1.44 6.86
N GLY A 21 7.54 0.96 8.00
CA GLY A 21 6.11 0.90 8.29
C GLY A 21 5.33 0.15 7.20
N CYS A 22 4.10 0.59 6.95
CA CYS A 22 3.21 -0.05 5.98
C CYS A 22 3.71 -0.04 4.51
N SER A 23 4.71 0.79 4.17
CA SER A 23 5.34 0.77 2.83
C SER A 23 6.39 -0.34 2.67
N GLY A 24 6.77 -1.01 3.76
CA GLY A 24 7.91 -1.93 3.81
C GLY A 24 7.85 -3.09 2.82
N GLY A 25 6.65 -3.60 2.52
CA GLY A 25 6.44 -4.69 1.58
C GLY A 25 6.85 -4.29 0.17
N LEU A 26 6.40 -3.11 -0.28
CA LEU A 26 6.76 -2.58 -1.60
C LEU A 26 8.22 -2.12 -1.66
N CYS A 27 8.76 -1.56 -0.58
CA CYS A 27 10.20 -1.27 -0.49
C CYS A 27 11.06 -2.53 -0.61
N ALA A 28 10.64 -3.64 0.00
CA ALA A 28 11.31 -4.93 -0.11
C ALA A 28 11.30 -5.45 -1.55
N ILE A 29 10.20 -5.27 -2.29
CA ILE A 29 10.13 -5.58 -3.72
C ILE A 29 11.14 -4.76 -4.53
N GLY A 30 11.25 -3.46 -4.24
CA GLY A 30 12.25 -2.60 -4.89
C GLY A 30 13.69 -3.07 -4.65
N LEU A 31 14.03 -3.41 -3.40
CA LEU A 31 15.32 -3.99 -3.06
C LEU A 31 15.56 -5.32 -3.78
N ALA A 32 14.57 -6.22 -3.74
CA ALA A 32 14.65 -7.52 -4.41
C ALA A 32 14.85 -7.39 -5.92
N LYS A 33 14.18 -6.43 -6.56
CA LYS A 33 14.38 -6.11 -7.98
C LYS A 33 15.83 -5.75 -8.28
N ASN A 34 16.41 -4.84 -7.50
CA ASN A 34 17.80 -4.41 -7.70
C ASN A 34 18.78 -5.56 -7.51
N LEU A 35 18.57 -6.41 -6.50
CA LEU A 35 19.41 -7.59 -6.26
C LEU A 35 19.30 -8.61 -7.39
N LEU A 36 18.08 -8.90 -7.85
CA LEU A 36 17.84 -9.82 -8.96
C LEU A 36 18.39 -9.31 -10.30
N GLN A 37 18.58 -8.00 -10.47
CA GLN A 37 19.23 -7.46 -11.66
C GLN A 37 20.75 -7.69 -11.67
N VAL A 38 21.38 -7.80 -10.50
CA VAL A 38 22.83 -8.01 -10.35
C VAL A 38 23.18 -9.49 -10.23
N HIS A 39 22.33 -10.30 -9.60
CA HIS A 39 22.59 -11.71 -9.36
C HIS A 39 21.80 -12.60 -10.33
N PRO A 40 22.42 -13.09 -11.43
CA PRO A 40 21.71 -13.91 -12.43
C PRO A 40 21.27 -15.25 -11.85
N ASN A 41 20.18 -15.80 -12.40
CA ASN A 41 19.68 -17.14 -12.09
C ASN A 41 19.37 -17.39 -10.59
N SER A 42 18.81 -16.39 -9.91
CA SER A 42 18.59 -16.38 -8.47
C SER A 42 17.11 -16.18 -8.10
N TYR A 43 16.81 -16.43 -6.82
CA TYR A 43 15.50 -16.19 -6.21
C TYR A 43 15.62 -15.11 -5.14
N ALA A 44 14.56 -14.32 -5.00
CA ALA A 44 14.37 -13.45 -3.86
C ALA A 44 13.04 -13.79 -3.19
N LEU A 45 13.08 -14.18 -1.92
CA LEU A 45 11.89 -14.40 -1.11
C LEU A 45 11.67 -13.17 -0.23
N VAL A 46 10.60 -12.43 -0.51
CA VAL A 46 10.15 -11.31 0.31
C VAL A 46 9.08 -11.82 1.27
N VAL A 47 9.30 -11.65 2.57
CA VAL A 47 8.34 -12.05 3.61
C VAL A 47 7.97 -10.83 4.43
N SER A 48 6.70 -10.41 4.32
CA SER A 48 6.08 -9.44 5.21
C SER A 48 5.43 -10.19 6.37
N THR A 49 5.87 -9.93 7.59
CA THR A 49 5.25 -10.47 8.81
C THR A 49 4.91 -9.34 9.75
N GLU A 50 3.65 -9.23 10.14
CA GLU A 50 3.14 -8.12 10.92
C GLU A 50 2.57 -8.65 12.22
N ASN A 51 3.25 -8.36 13.32
CA ASN A 51 2.84 -8.75 14.66
C ASN A 51 2.54 -7.50 15.49
N ILE A 52 1.32 -7.41 16.00
CA ILE A 52 0.84 -6.28 16.80
C ILE A 52 1.04 -6.50 18.30
N THR A 53 1.41 -7.70 18.75
CA THR A 53 1.46 -8.05 20.19
C THR A 53 2.40 -7.15 20.98
N GLU A 54 3.54 -6.77 20.40
CA GLU A 54 4.51 -5.85 21.04
C GLU A 54 4.17 -4.37 20.84
N ASN A 55 3.25 -4.05 19.94
CA ASN A 55 2.87 -2.69 19.57
C ASN A 55 1.47 -2.29 20.08
N ALA A 56 0.85 -3.13 20.90
CA ALA A 56 -0.43 -2.82 21.52
C ALA A 56 -0.25 -1.71 22.56
N TYR A 57 -0.92 -0.59 22.37
CA TYR A 57 -0.83 0.53 23.30
C TYR A 57 -1.72 0.27 24.53
N LEU A 58 -1.11 0.18 25.72
CA LEU A 58 -1.80 -0.11 26.99
C LEU A 58 -2.01 1.14 27.85
N GLY A 59 -1.74 2.33 27.31
CA GLY A 59 -1.95 3.59 28.00
C GLY A 59 -3.31 4.22 27.70
N ASN A 60 -3.48 5.47 28.14
CA ASN A 60 -4.74 6.21 28.06
C ASN A 60 -4.69 7.40 27.07
N ASP A 61 -3.56 7.60 26.38
CA ASP A 61 -3.45 8.60 25.34
C ASP A 61 -4.31 8.20 24.13
N ARG A 62 -5.27 9.08 23.79
CA ARG A 62 -6.19 8.85 22.68
C ARG A 62 -5.49 8.83 21.34
N SER A 63 -4.40 9.59 21.17
CA SER A 63 -3.65 9.66 19.91
C SER A 63 -2.93 8.35 19.59
N MET A 64 -2.54 7.59 20.62
CA MET A 64 -1.85 6.29 20.48
C MET A 64 -2.84 5.11 20.43
N SER A 65 -4.07 5.30 20.93
CA SER A 65 -5.11 4.26 20.96
C SER A 65 -5.64 3.83 19.59
N LEU A 66 -5.53 4.69 18.56
CA LEU A 66 -6.05 4.41 17.21
C LEU A 66 -5.47 3.13 16.60
N ILE A 67 -4.23 2.80 16.95
CA ILE A 67 -3.51 1.65 16.40
C ILE A 67 -4.13 0.34 16.85
N ASN A 68 -4.63 0.29 18.09
CA ASN A 68 -5.33 -0.88 18.61
C ASN A 68 -6.63 -1.15 17.82
N CYS A 69 -7.27 -0.11 17.31
CA CYS A 69 -8.51 -0.24 16.53
C CYS A 69 -8.24 -0.68 15.09
N LEU A 70 -7.19 -0.15 14.47
CA LEU A 70 -6.91 -0.32 13.03
C LEU A 70 -6.10 -1.58 12.73
N PHE A 71 -5.05 -1.84 13.50
CA PHE A 71 -4.05 -2.84 13.11
C PHE A 71 -4.46 -4.26 13.48
N ARG A 72 -4.07 -5.20 12.62
CA ARG A 72 -4.27 -6.65 12.79
C ARG A 72 -3.01 -7.40 12.41
N ILE A 73 -2.94 -8.65 12.85
CA ILE A 73 -1.84 -9.55 12.50
C ILE A 73 -2.03 -10.02 11.06
N GLY A 74 -0.96 -10.04 10.29
CA GLY A 74 -1.00 -10.53 8.91
C GLY A 74 0.37 -10.95 8.42
N GLY A 75 0.39 -11.66 7.30
CA GLY A 75 1.62 -12.06 6.68
C GLY A 75 1.45 -12.38 5.20
N ALA A 76 2.48 -12.11 4.43
CA ALA A 76 2.54 -12.43 3.01
C ALA A 76 3.95 -12.85 2.63
N ALA A 77 4.06 -13.84 1.75
CA ALA A 77 5.34 -14.30 1.20
C ALA A 77 5.28 -14.26 -0.33
N ILE A 78 6.25 -13.59 -0.94
CA ILE A 78 6.32 -13.34 -2.38
C ILE A 78 7.66 -13.83 -2.87
N LEU A 79 7.62 -14.79 -3.80
CA LEU A 79 8.80 -15.32 -4.46
C LEU A 79 9.00 -14.61 -5.80
N LEU A 80 10.15 -13.96 -5.96
CA LEU A 80 10.60 -13.37 -7.21
C LEU A 80 11.72 -14.22 -7.80
N SER A 81 11.76 -14.29 -9.13
CA SER A 81 12.78 -15.01 -9.88
C SER A 81 13.21 -14.20 -11.10
N ASN A 82 14.50 -14.27 -11.45
CA ASN A 82 15.02 -13.79 -12.73
C ASN A 82 15.41 -14.95 -13.67
N ARG A 83 14.99 -16.18 -13.35
CA ARG A 83 15.32 -17.38 -14.12
C ARG A 83 14.40 -17.49 -15.33
N PRO A 84 14.94 -17.67 -16.55
CA PRO A 84 14.11 -17.85 -17.74
C PRO A 84 13.16 -19.06 -17.66
N SER A 85 13.57 -20.12 -16.95
CA SER A 85 12.75 -21.32 -16.73
C SER A 85 11.45 -21.04 -15.99
N ASP A 86 11.42 -20.03 -15.13
CA ASP A 86 10.29 -19.76 -14.26
C ASP A 86 9.26 -18.84 -14.91
N ALA A 87 9.57 -18.29 -16.09
CA ALA A 87 8.70 -17.40 -16.83
C ALA A 87 7.35 -18.04 -17.17
N GLN A 88 7.28 -19.37 -17.33
CA GLN A 88 6.05 -20.10 -17.65
C GLN A 88 5.14 -20.31 -16.44
N ILE A 89 5.68 -20.30 -15.22
CA ILE A 89 4.92 -20.55 -13.98
C ILE A 89 4.60 -19.26 -13.22
N ALA A 90 5.34 -18.18 -13.48
CA ALA A 90 5.13 -16.91 -12.81
C ALA A 90 3.71 -16.35 -13.07
N LYS A 91 3.18 -15.62 -12.09
CA LYS A 91 1.89 -14.93 -12.22
C LYS A 91 2.05 -13.54 -12.82
N TYR A 92 3.10 -12.85 -12.40
CA TYR A 92 3.33 -11.44 -12.69
C TYR A 92 4.77 -11.20 -13.10
N LYS A 93 4.95 -10.20 -13.95
CA LYS A 93 6.24 -9.58 -14.27
C LYS A 93 6.31 -8.22 -13.60
N LEU A 94 7.40 -7.98 -12.87
CA LEU A 94 7.67 -6.69 -12.25
C LEU A 94 8.17 -5.69 -13.30
N LEU A 95 7.42 -4.60 -13.53
CA LEU A 95 7.79 -3.57 -14.50
C LEU A 95 8.55 -2.43 -13.82
N HIS A 96 7.88 -1.70 -12.92
CA HIS A 96 8.40 -0.48 -12.32
C HIS A 96 8.26 -0.48 -10.80
N THR A 97 9.20 0.20 -10.15
CA THR A 97 9.27 0.39 -8.70
C THR A 97 9.67 1.84 -8.47
N VAL A 98 8.86 2.59 -7.73
CA VAL A 98 9.11 4.01 -7.43
C VAL A 98 9.00 4.21 -5.94
N HIS A 99 10.03 4.80 -5.33
CA HIS A 99 10.07 5.08 -3.90
C HIS A 99 10.31 6.57 -3.68
N THR A 100 9.44 7.18 -2.90
CA THR A 100 9.49 8.60 -2.54
C THR A 100 9.62 8.71 -1.03
N HIS A 101 10.51 9.58 -0.59
CA HIS A 101 10.77 9.82 0.82
C HIS A 101 11.07 11.30 1.05
N THR A 102 10.14 12.01 1.67
CA THR A 102 10.27 13.42 2.06
C THR A 102 10.85 13.65 3.50
N ALA A 103 11.53 12.68 4.16
CA ALA A 103 11.89 12.67 5.63
C ALA A 103 12.93 13.67 6.06
N ARG A 104 13.37 14.42 5.07
CA ARG A 104 14.04 15.68 5.25
C ARG A 104 13.21 16.73 6.01
N TRP A 105 11.88 16.66 5.98
CA TRP A 105 11.02 17.66 6.65
C TRP A 105 10.49 17.17 7.99
N ASP A 106 10.61 17.98 9.04
CA ASP A 106 10.23 17.61 10.41
C ASP A 106 8.75 17.25 10.55
N ARG A 107 7.87 18.03 9.93
CA ARG A 107 6.41 17.76 9.93
C ARG A 107 6.13 16.36 9.40
N SER A 108 6.88 15.99 8.38
CA SER A 108 6.77 14.71 7.76
C SER A 108 7.39 13.67 8.73
N TYR A 109 8.61 13.86 9.23
CA TYR A 109 9.31 12.89 10.09
C TYR A 109 8.52 12.55 11.36
N GLN A 110 7.88 13.55 11.96
CA GLN A 110 7.14 13.46 13.22
C GLN A 110 5.66 13.05 13.05
N CYS A 111 5.15 12.85 11.82
CA CYS A 111 3.70 12.63 11.64
C CYS A 111 3.21 11.27 12.16
N ILE A 112 4.10 10.27 12.16
CA ILE A 112 3.90 8.96 12.76
C ILE A 112 5.19 8.60 13.46
N PHE A 113 5.19 8.64 14.79
CA PHE A 113 6.39 8.44 15.59
C PHE A 113 6.12 7.50 16.76
N GLN A 114 7.11 6.67 17.09
CA GLN A 114 7.03 5.76 18.24
C GLN A 114 7.70 6.43 19.44
N GLU A 115 6.94 6.65 20.49
CA GLU A 115 7.39 7.36 21.69
C GLU A 115 6.67 6.85 22.94
N GLU A 116 7.22 7.17 24.11
CA GLU A 116 6.58 6.87 25.38
C GLU A 116 5.56 7.96 25.74
N ASP A 117 4.41 7.54 26.27
CA ASP A 117 3.47 8.46 26.89
C ASP A 117 4.02 9.01 28.22
N PRO A 118 3.38 10.02 28.85
CA PRO A 118 3.83 10.58 30.12
C PRO A 118 3.91 9.58 31.29
N CYS A 119 3.34 8.39 31.13
CA CYS A 119 3.37 7.30 32.10
C CYS A 119 4.44 6.24 31.76
N GLY A 120 5.30 6.48 30.76
CA GLY A 120 6.37 5.58 30.32
C GLY A 120 5.87 4.39 29.48
N LYS A 121 4.65 4.45 28.94
CA LYS A 121 4.11 3.38 28.09
C LYS A 121 4.40 3.68 26.64
N LEU A 122 5.10 2.77 25.98
CA LEU A 122 5.42 2.87 24.55
C LEU A 122 4.14 2.83 23.72
N GLY A 123 3.99 3.82 22.84
CA GLY A 123 2.91 3.89 21.86
C GLY A 123 3.42 4.49 20.56
N VAL A 124 2.52 4.61 19.60
CA VAL A 124 2.81 5.28 18.33
C VAL A 124 1.83 6.43 18.17
N THR A 125 2.37 7.64 18.18
CA THR A 125 1.63 8.88 18.05
C THR A 125 1.36 9.15 16.57
N ILE A 126 0.09 9.41 16.26
CA ILE A 126 -0.34 9.89 14.96
C ILE A 126 -0.75 11.36 15.10
N THR A 127 -0.03 12.25 14.43
CA THR A 127 -0.34 13.68 14.49
C THR A 127 -1.43 14.06 13.49
N LYS A 128 -2.04 15.23 13.68
CA LYS A 128 -3.06 15.78 12.77
C LYS A 128 -2.50 16.09 11.37
N ASP A 129 -1.17 16.15 11.24
CA ASP A 129 -0.49 16.44 9.98
C ASP A 129 -0.43 15.24 9.03
N LEU A 130 -0.79 14.05 9.51
CA LEU A 130 -0.72 12.81 8.74
C LEU A 130 -1.35 12.95 7.35
N MET A 131 -2.58 13.45 7.28
CA MET A 131 -3.30 13.54 6.01
C MET A 131 -2.60 14.47 5.02
N THR A 132 -2.21 15.67 5.45
CA THR A 132 -1.52 16.65 4.59
C THR A 132 -0.17 16.12 4.11
N VAL A 133 0.61 15.52 5.01
CA VAL A 133 1.92 14.96 4.66
C VAL A 133 1.79 13.77 3.71
N ALA A 134 0.83 12.89 3.97
CA ALA A 134 0.57 11.72 3.13
C ALA A 134 0.19 12.14 1.71
N ILE A 135 -0.73 13.09 1.55
CA ILE A 135 -1.14 13.64 0.24
C ILE A 135 0.08 14.15 -0.52
N ASN A 136 0.92 14.99 0.10
CA ASN A 136 2.11 15.53 -0.55
C ASN A 136 3.09 14.43 -1.01
N ALA A 137 3.28 13.39 -0.19
CA ALA A 137 4.14 12.26 -0.55
C ALA A 137 3.54 11.38 -1.66
N ILE A 138 2.22 11.20 -1.63
CA ILE A 138 1.45 10.49 -2.66
C ILE A 138 1.53 11.25 -3.99
N GLU A 139 1.26 12.56 -4.02
CA GLU A 139 1.36 13.41 -5.21
C GLU A 139 2.77 13.35 -5.82
N ALA A 140 3.81 13.47 -4.99
CA ALA A 140 5.20 13.37 -5.47
C ALA A 140 5.50 11.98 -6.07
N ASN A 141 5.04 10.91 -5.42
CA ASN A 141 5.23 9.54 -5.91
C ASN A 141 4.47 9.28 -7.21
N ILE A 142 3.23 9.77 -7.31
CA ILE A 142 2.38 9.68 -8.50
C ILE A 142 3.00 10.44 -9.67
N ALA A 143 3.60 11.60 -9.43
CA ALA A 143 4.26 12.36 -10.48
C ALA A 143 5.45 11.58 -11.09
N ASP A 144 6.28 10.98 -10.23
CA ASP A 144 7.41 10.16 -10.69
C ASP A 144 6.96 8.84 -11.33
N PHE A 145 5.94 8.20 -10.77
CA PHE A 145 5.31 7.01 -11.33
C PHE A 145 4.69 7.30 -12.70
N GLY A 146 3.91 8.37 -12.82
CA GLY A 146 3.22 8.78 -14.03
C GLY A 146 4.15 8.97 -15.23
N ARG A 147 5.36 9.49 -15.01
CA ARG A 147 6.38 9.61 -16.07
C ARG A 147 6.82 8.26 -16.66
N LEU A 148 6.76 7.19 -15.87
CA LEU A 148 7.18 5.85 -16.30
C LEU A 148 6.04 5.07 -16.98
N VAL A 149 4.79 5.29 -16.56
CA VAL A 149 3.63 4.48 -17.02
C VAL A 149 2.70 5.17 -17.99
N LEU A 150 2.51 6.49 -17.88
CA LEU A 150 1.47 7.17 -18.65
C LEU A 150 1.86 7.29 -20.13
N PRO A 151 0.90 7.22 -21.06
CA PRO A 151 1.13 7.54 -22.46
C PRO A 151 1.69 8.96 -22.65
N MET A 152 2.48 9.16 -23.71
CA MET A 152 3.10 10.46 -24.00
C MET A 152 2.07 11.60 -24.10
N SER A 153 0.86 11.31 -24.59
CA SER A 153 -0.24 12.28 -24.69
C SER A 153 -0.66 12.83 -23.31
N GLU A 154 -0.81 11.96 -22.31
CA GLU A 154 -1.16 12.34 -20.93
C GLU A 154 -0.03 13.13 -20.27
N GLN A 155 1.22 12.73 -20.50
CA GLN A 155 2.38 13.43 -19.97
C GLN A 155 2.51 14.85 -20.53
N ILE A 156 2.26 15.04 -21.83
CA ILE A 156 2.26 16.36 -22.46
C ILE A 156 1.13 17.23 -21.89
N LEU A 157 -0.08 16.70 -21.74
CA LEU A 157 -1.21 17.42 -21.14
C LEU A 157 -0.89 17.89 -19.72
N TYR A 158 -0.33 17.00 -18.89
CA TYR A 158 0.10 17.33 -17.54
C TYR A 158 1.20 18.40 -17.53
N ALA A 159 2.20 18.28 -18.40
CA ALA A 159 3.27 19.27 -18.52
C ALA A 159 2.77 20.66 -18.94
N VAL A 160 1.86 20.71 -19.91
CA VAL A 160 1.22 21.96 -20.37
C VAL A 160 0.38 22.58 -19.24
N ASN A 161 -0.40 21.79 -18.50
CA ASN A 161 -1.16 22.28 -17.34
C ASN A 161 -0.21 22.86 -16.27
N CYS A 162 0.88 22.16 -15.95
CA CYS A 162 1.88 22.64 -15.01
C CYS A 162 2.54 23.96 -15.46
N LEU A 163 2.87 24.09 -16.74
CA LEU A 163 3.44 25.32 -17.31
C LEU A 163 2.44 26.47 -17.28
N ALA A 164 1.20 26.25 -17.71
CA ALA A 164 0.14 27.26 -17.70
C ALA A 164 -0.11 27.81 -16.28
N ARG A 165 -0.09 26.93 -15.27
CA ARG A 165 -0.21 27.30 -13.85
C ARG A 165 1.03 28.06 -13.36
N ARG A 166 2.24 27.61 -13.71
CA ARG A 166 3.49 28.27 -13.32
C ARG A 166 3.60 29.70 -13.86
N PHE A 167 3.14 29.93 -15.09
CA PHE A 167 3.14 31.24 -15.72
C PHE A 167 1.87 32.07 -15.43
N ARG A 168 0.99 31.61 -14.53
CA ARG A 168 -0.29 32.27 -14.18
C ARG A 168 -1.13 32.67 -15.39
N MET A 169 -1.05 31.91 -16.48
CA MET A 169 -1.67 32.27 -17.76
C MET A 169 -3.20 32.08 -17.75
N ALA A 170 -3.76 31.41 -16.73
CA ALA A 170 -5.19 31.36 -16.40
C ALA A 170 -5.43 30.73 -15.02
N ASN A 171 -6.63 30.91 -14.45
CA ASN A 171 -7.15 30.10 -13.34
C ASN A 171 -7.46 28.68 -13.84
N VAL A 172 -6.42 27.94 -14.21
CA VAL A 172 -6.54 26.56 -14.68
C VAL A 172 -6.50 25.63 -13.47
N GLU A 173 -7.55 24.84 -13.31
CA GLU A 173 -7.61 23.80 -12.29
C GLU A 173 -6.45 22.78 -12.46
N PRO A 174 -5.95 22.19 -11.37
CA PRO A 174 -4.95 21.12 -11.45
C PRO A 174 -5.45 19.96 -12.31
N TYR A 175 -4.69 19.62 -13.36
CA TYR A 175 -4.99 18.43 -14.15
C TYR A 175 -4.45 17.17 -13.45
N VAL A 176 -5.34 16.22 -13.16
CA VAL A 176 -4.99 14.89 -12.66
C VAL A 176 -4.88 13.96 -13.87
N PRO A 177 -3.70 13.37 -14.15
CA PRO A 177 -3.55 12.45 -15.26
C PRO A 177 -4.46 11.23 -15.13
N ASP A 178 -4.96 10.73 -16.26
CA ASP A 178 -5.84 9.56 -16.24
C ASP A 178 -5.03 8.26 -16.16
N PHE A 179 -4.73 7.83 -14.94
CA PHE A 179 -4.01 6.58 -14.68
C PHE A 179 -4.76 5.35 -15.18
N LYS A 180 -6.09 5.41 -15.37
CA LYS A 180 -6.90 4.29 -15.89
C LYS A 180 -6.53 3.92 -17.32
N LYS A 181 -5.82 4.79 -18.05
CA LYS A 181 -5.27 4.49 -19.38
C LYS A 181 -3.99 3.66 -19.34
N ALA A 182 -3.35 3.56 -18.19
CA ALA A 182 -2.05 2.91 -18.02
C ALA A 182 -2.10 1.68 -17.09
N VAL A 183 -3.10 1.59 -16.22
CA VAL A 183 -3.27 0.51 -15.24
C VAL A 183 -4.72 0.01 -15.23
N ASP A 184 -4.88 -1.30 -15.12
CA ASP A 184 -6.18 -1.98 -15.10
C ASP A 184 -6.68 -2.22 -13.66
N HIS A 185 -5.74 -2.47 -12.73
CA HIS A 185 -6.04 -2.71 -11.33
C HIS A 185 -5.22 -1.79 -10.44
N VAL A 186 -5.85 -1.23 -9.41
CA VAL A 186 -5.20 -0.36 -8.43
C VAL A 186 -5.44 -0.90 -7.02
N PHE A 187 -4.38 -1.01 -6.24
CA PHE A 187 -4.40 -1.57 -4.89
C PHE A 187 -3.75 -0.59 -3.91
N PRO A 188 -4.47 0.45 -3.47
CA PRO A 188 -3.96 1.35 -2.46
C PRO A 188 -3.84 0.68 -1.09
N HIS A 189 -2.80 1.03 -0.34
CA HIS A 189 -2.60 0.49 1.00
C HIS A 189 -3.76 0.83 1.93
N VAL A 190 -4.08 -0.15 2.75
CA VAL A 190 -5.20 -0.19 3.65
C VAL A 190 -4.82 0.43 5.00
N GLY A 191 -4.66 1.76 5.01
CA GLY A 191 -4.35 2.50 6.24
C GLY A 191 -5.54 2.61 7.19
N GLY A 192 -6.68 3.03 6.63
CA GLY A 192 -7.97 3.24 7.29
C GLY A 192 -8.95 3.88 6.31
N LYS A 193 -10.24 3.90 6.65
CA LYS A 193 -11.30 4.42 5.76
C LYS A 193 -11.02 5.85 5.26
N PRO A 194 -10.65 6.83 6.12
CA PRO A 194 -10.40 8.20 5.65
C PRO A 194 -9.28 8.31 4.63
N VAL A 195 -8.25 7.46 4.74
CA VAL A 195 -7.12 7.48 3.81
C VAL A 195 -7.51 6.91 2.45
N LEU A 196 -8.31 5.84 2.43
CA LEU A 196 -8.85 5.30 1.18
C LEU A 196 -9.80 6.29 0.50
N ASP A 197 -10.67 6.95 1.26
CA ASP A 197 -11.61 7.95 0.73
C ASP A 197 -10.87 9.16 0.12
N GLU A 198 -9.77 9.59 0.73
CA GLU A 198 -8.95 10.69 0.21
C GLU A 198 -8.18 10.30 -1.06
N LEU A 199 -7.64 9.07 -1.09
CA LEU A 199 -6.96 8.52 -2.27
C LEU A 199 -7.90 8.38 -3.45
N GLU A 200 -9.13 7.89 -3.22
CA GLU A 200 -10.16 7.77 -4.25
C GLU A 200 -10.43 9.12 -4.93
N LYS A 201 -10.61 10.17 -4.11
CA LYS A 201 -10.85 11.54 -4.60
C LYS A 201 -9.64 12.11 -5.32
N SER A 202 -8.44 11.98 -4.73
CA SER A 202 -7.21 12.58 -5.25
C SER A 202 -6.80 11.98 -6.60
N LEU A 203 -7.06 10.69 -6.82
CA LEU A 203 -6.71 9.96 -8.04
C LEU A 203 -7.87 9.80 -9.02
N GLY A 204 -9.08 10.27 -8.68
CA GLY A 204 -10.28 10.06 -9.51
C GLY A 204 -10.58 8.58 -9.77
N LEU A 205 -10.31 7.72 -8.78
CA LEU A 205 -10.55 6.29 -8.87
C LEU A 205 -12.06 6.01 -8.74
N SER A 206 -12.51 4.95 -9.41
CA SER A 206 -13.89 4.47 -9.23
C SER A 206 -14.00 3.51 -8.05
N GLU A 207 -15.22 3.33 -7.55
CA GLU A 207 -15.56 2.34 -6.53
C GLU A 207 -15.04 0.93 -6.88
N ALA A 208 -15.05 0.54 -8.16
CA ALA A 208 -14.53 -0.74 -8.61
C ALA A 208 -13.02 -0.91 -8.38
N HIS A 209 -12.23 0.16 -8.52
CA HIS A 209 -10.80 0.14 -8.19
C HIS A 209 -10.58 0.07 -6.68
N MET A 210 -11.45 0.73 -5.90
CA MET A 210 -11.32 0.78 -4.44
C MET A 210 -11.83 -0.48 -3.74
N GLU A 211 -12.70 -1.25 -4.39
CA GLU A 211 -13.38 -2.42 -3.82
C GLU A 211 -12.42 -3.38 -3.12
N ALA A 212 -11.35 -3.80 -3.79
CA ALA A 212 -10.40 -4.77 -3.24
C ALA A 212 -9.75 -4.28 -1.94
N SER A 213 -9.36 -3.02 -1.89
CA SER A 213 -8.72 -2.41 -0.72
C SER A 213 -9.72 -2.14 0.41
N ARG A 214 -10.95 -1.74 0.07
CA ARG A 214 -12.05 -1.56 1.04
C ARG A 214 -12.48 -2.89 1.66
N MET A 215 -12.62 -3.94 0.87
CA MET A 215 -12.97 -5.28 1.38
C MET A 215 -11.84 -5.86 2.21
N THR A 216 -10.58 -5.65 1.81
CA THR A 216 -9.41 -6.02 2.62
C THR A 216 -9.46 -5.33 3.99
N LEU A 217 -9.73 -4.01 4.02
CA LEU A 217 -9.87 -3.27 5.28
C LEU A 217 -11.00 -3.84 6.15
N TYR A 218 -12.15 -4.10 5.53
CA TYR A 218 -13.31 -4.63 6.23
C TYR A 218 -13.03 -5.99 6.87
N ARG A 219 -12.41 -6.90 6.12
CA ARG A 219 -12.26 -8.30 6.52
C ARG A 219 -11.03 -8.57 7.38
N PHE A 220 -9.91 -7.93 7.07
CA PHE A 220 -8.61 -8.21 7.68
C PHE A 220 -8.07 -7.03 8.50
N GLY A 221 -8.70 -5.85 8.45
CA GLY A 221 -8.16 -4.64 9.06
C GLY A 221 -6.87 -4.17 8.38
N ASN A 222 -6.13 -3.30 9.07
CA ASN A 222 -4.82 -2.85 8.61
C ASN A 222 -3.76 -3.88 9.04
N THR A 223 -3.37 -4.76 8.13
CA THR A 223 -2.25 -5.70 8.31
C THR A 223 -0.92 -5.12 7.84
N SER A 224 -0.73 -3.79 7.99
CA SER A 224 0.50 -3.05 7.72
C SER A 224 1.08 -3.37 6.33
N SER A 225 2.36 -3.74 6.23
CA SER A 225 3.02 -3.96 4.93
C SER A 225 2.46 -5.11 4.12
N SER A 226 1.69 -6.01 4.76
CA SER A 226 1.09 -7.14 4.09
C SER A 226 -0.23 -6.83 3.39
N SER A 227 -0.94 -5.75 3.75
CA SER A 227 -2.32 -5.52 3.31
C SER A 227 -2.48 -5.37 1.79
N ILE A 228 -1.49 -4.81 1.11
CA ILE A 228 -1.50 -4.67 -0.35
C ILE A 228 -1.50 -6.02 -1.08
N TRP A 229 -1.00 -7.09 -0.44
CA TRP A 229 -1.05 -8.45 -0.99
C TRP A 229 -2.42 -9.09 -0.80
N TYR A 230 -3.12 -8.79 0.30
CA TYR A 230 -4.51 -9.23 0.48
C TYR A 230 -5.43 -8.58 -0.53
N ALA A 231 -5.22 -7.30 -0.87
CA ALA A 231 -5.98 -6.61 -1.92
C ALA A 231 -5.72 -7.21 -3.32
N LEU A 232 -4.47 -7.53 -3.65
CA LEU A 232 -4.15 -8.23 -4.89
C LEU A 232 -4.79 -9.63 -4.91
N ALA A 233 -4.68 -10.38 -3.81
CA ALA A 233 -5.28 -11.71 -3.67
C ALA A 233 -6.80 -11.67 -3.79
N TYR A 234 -7.47 -10.60 -3.35
CA TYR A 234 -8.91 -10.41 -3.55
C TYR A 234 -9.26 -10.36 -5.04
N ALA A 235 -8.50 -9.59 -5.84
CA ALA A 235 -8.72 -9.50 -7.28
C ALA A 235 -8.42 -10.83 -8.00
N GLU A 236 -7.38 -11.55 -7.57
CA GLU A 236 -7.11 -12.92 -8.03
C GLU A 236 -8.28 -13.86 -7.71
N ALA A 237 -8.79 -13.84 -6.48
CA ALA A 237 -9.88 -14.71 -6.03
C ALA A 237 -11.19 -14.42 -6.76
N LYS A 238 -11.45 -13.16 -7.11
CA LYS A 238 -12.58 -12.76 -7.99
C LYS A 238 -12.38 -13.14 -9.46
N GLY A 239 -11.22 -13.68 -9.84
CA GLY A 239 -10.89 -13.99 -11.23
C GLY A 239 -10.87 -12.77 -12.15
N ARG A 240 -10.56 -11.59 -11.60
CA ARG A 240 -10.57 -10.32 -12.34
C ARG A 240 -9.26 -10.03 -13.07
N VAL A 241 -8.18 -10.71 -12.70
CA VAL A 241 -6.84 -10.48 -13.25
C VAL A 241 -6.64 -11.33 -14.51
N LYS A 242 -6.64 -10.68 -15.67
CA LYS A 242 -6.41 -11.31 -16.98
C LYS A 242 -4.97 -11.17 -17.42
N GLN A 243 -4.54 -12.04 -18.33
CA GLN A 243 -3.24 -11.89 -18.97
C GLN A 243 -3.12 -10.54 -19.68
N GLY A 244 -2.00 -9.85 -19.47
CA GLY A 244 -1.72 -8.52 -20.00
C GLY A 244 -2.14 -7.38 -19.07
N ASP A 245 -3.01 -7.65 -18.07
CA ASP A 245 -3.48 -6.62 -17.15
C ASP A 245 -2.32 -6.05 -16.32
N ARG A 246 -2.38 -4.75 -16.09
CA ARG A 246 -1.43 -4.00 -15.29
C ARG A 246 -1.99 -3.71 -13.90
N ALA A 247 -1.29 -4.20 -12.88
CA ALA A 247 -1.66 -4.05 -11.49
C ALA A 247 -0.71 -3.08 -10.78
N TRP A 248 -1.24 -1.98 -10.27
CA TRP A 248 -0.52 -0.98 -9.50
C TRP A 248 -0.81 -1.13 -8.01
N GLN A 249 0.23 -1.41 -7.23
CA GLN A 249 0.17 -1.33 -5.78
C GLN A 249 0.83 -0.03 -5.32
N ILE A 250 0.16 0.71 -4.43
CA ILE A 250 0.70 1.91 -3.79
C ILE A 250 0.59 1.78 -2.28
N ALA A 251 1.69 2.00 -1.56
CA ALA A 251 1.72 1.92 -0.10
C ALA A 251 2.49 3.09 0.50
N PHE A 252 2.03 3.55 1.66
CA PHE A 252 2.60 4.67 2.40
C PHE A 252 2.92 4.23 3.83
N GLY A 253 4.02 4.73 4.39
CA GLY A 253 4.51 4.33 5.72
C GLY A 253 4.90 5.52 6.59
N SER A 254 5.35 5.24 7.81
CA SER A 254 5.84 6.25 8.74
C SER A 254 7.07 6.97 8.19
N GLY A 255 7.24 8.22 8.61
CA GLY A 255 8.13 9.12 7.89
C GLY A 255 7.76 9.18 6.41
N PHE A 256 6.44 9.03 6.09
CA PHE A 256 5.70 9.32 4.83
C PHE A 256 6.36 8.81 3.55
N LYS A 257 7.17 7.79 3.70
CA LYS A 257 7.62 6.94 2.61
C LYS A 257 6.40 6.57 1.78
N CYS A 258 6.46 6.76 0.47
CA CYS A 258 5.44 6.33 -0.46
C CYS A 258 6.11 5.44 -1.51
N SER A 259 5.55 4.27 -1.76
CA SER A 259 6.09 3.28 -2.69
C SER A 259 5.02 2.84 -3.66
N SER A 260 5.36 2.86 -4.94
CA SER A 260 4.53 2.35 -6.03
C SER A 260 5.24 1.21 -6.74
N VAL A 261 4.50 0.14 -7.00
CA VAL A 261 4.98 -1.01 -7.75
C VAL A 261 3.98 -1.36 -8.84
N LEU A 262 4.48 -1.53 -10.07
CA LEU A 262 3.69 -1.95 -11.21
C LEU A 262 4.05 -3.37 -11.62
N TRP A 263 3.01 -4.18 -11.73
CA TRP A 263 3.04 -5.55 -12.20
C TRP A 263 2.30 -5.67 -13.52
N GLU A 264 2.73 -6.59 -14.37
CA GLU A 264 1.98 -7.06 -15.54
C GLU A 264 1.66 -8.54 -15.34
N ALA A 265 0.38 -8.91 -15.44
CA ALA A 265 -0.05 -10.29 -15.36
C ALA A 265 0.41 -11.05 -16.61
N ILE A 266 1.32 -12.01 -16.46
CA ILE A 266 1.84 -12.77 -17.62
C ILE A 266 0.92 -13.93 -18.01
N ARG A 267 -0.03 -14.28 -17.13
CA ARG A 267 -1.11 -15.23 -17.36
C ARG A 267 -2.37 -14.76 -16.65
N THR A 268 -3.53 -15.25 -17.06
CA THR A 268 -4.77 -15.05 -16.31
C THR A 268 -4.65 -15.73 -14.96
N VAL A 269 -4.93 -14.99 -13.88
CA VAL A 269 -4.87 -15.48 -12.50
C VAL A 269 -6.29 -15.52 -11.96
N GLY A 270 -6.80 -16.74 -11.76
CA GLY A 270 -8.18 -17.01 -11.36
C GLY A 270 -8.32 -17.52 -9.93
N GLY A 271 -9.57 -17.54 -9.44
CA GLY A 271 -9.93 -18.15 -8.16
C GLY A 271 -9.75 -19.67 -8.18
N GLY A 272 -9.29 -20.24 -7.06
CA GLY A 272 -9.04 -21.68 -6.90
C GLY A 272 -7.63 -22.05 -6.45
N GLU A 273 -6.73 -21.09 -6.25
CA GLU A 273 -5.46 -21.37 -5.58
C GLU A 273 -5.70 -21.60 -4.07
N ALA A 274 -5.31 -22.78 -3.59
CA ALA A 274 -5.49 -23.18 -2.19
C ALA A 274 -4.77 -22.25 -1.18
N SER A 275 -3.79 -21.47 -1.63
CA SER A 275 -3.03 -20.54 -0.78
C SER A 275 -3.58 -19.11 -0.73
N ASN A 276 -4.68 -18.80 -1.45
CA ASN A 276 -5.26 -17.46 -1.44
C ASN A 276 -6.15 -17.26 -0.19
N PRO A 277 -5.95 -16.18 0.60
CA PRO A 277 -6.67 -15.96 1.86
C PRO A 277 -8.18 -15.72 1.72
N TRP A 278 -8.67 -15.53 0.50
CA TRP A 278 -10.09 -15.27 0.23
C TRP A 278 -10.86 -16.49 -0.28
N THR A 279 -10.18 -17.58 -0.65
CA THR A 279 -10.78 -18.69 -1.41
C THR A 279 -12.06 -19.24 -0.77
N ASP A 280 -12.13 -19.31 0.55
CA ASP A 280 -13.25 -19.93 1.26
C ASP A 280 -14.49 -19.02 1.41
N GLU A 281 -14.34 -17.71 1.19
CA GLU A 281 -15.36 -16.70 1.53
C GLU A 281 -15.56 -15.62 0.46
N ILE A 282 -14.80 -15.64 -0.64
CA ILE A 282 -14.80 -14.57 -1.64
C ILE A 282 -16.17 -14.30 -2.25
N ASP A 283 -17.03 -15.31 -2.34
CA ASP A 283 -18.39 -15.18 -2.89
C ASP A 283 -19.30 -14.31 -2.03
N GLY A 284 -18.99 -14.14 -0.74
CA GLY A 284 -19.71 -13.24 0.18
C GLY A 284 -19.38 -11.76 0.02
N PHE A 285 -18.46 -11.40 -0.88
CA PHE A 285 -18.01 -10.03 -1.12
C PHE A 285 -18.42 -9.51 -2.51
N PRO A 286 -18.55 -8.19 -2.72
CA PRO A 286 -18.38 -7.13 -1.73
C PRO A 286 -19.56 -7.03 -0.76
N VAL A 287 -19.29 -6.58 0.45
CA VAL A 287 -20.31 -6.21 1.44
C VAL A 287 -20.61 -4.71 1.34
N ASP A 288 -21.85 -4.30 1.60
CA ASP A 288 -22.20 -2.88 1.69
C ASP A 288 -21.59 -2.26 2.96
N THR A 289 -20.62 -1.36 2.77
CA THR A 289 -19.94 -0.64 3.85
C THR A 289 -20.41 0.79 4.03
N LYS A 290 -21.40 1.24 3.23
CA LYS A 290 -21.91 2.63 3.27
C LYS A 290 -22.81 2.87 4.48
N ASN A 291 -23.43 1.81 5.02
CA ASN A 291 -24.37 1.86 6.14
C ASN A 291 -23.86 1.20 7.42
N ILE A 292 -22.54 1.01 7.58
CA ILE A 292 -21.98 0.50 8.84
C ILE A 292 -22.09 1.63 9.87
N GLU A 293 -23.10 1.56 10.74
CA GLU A 293 -23.21 2.46 11.87
C GLU A 293 -21.96 2.34 12.75
N PRO A 294 -21.36 3.46 13.19
CA PRO A 294 -20.28 3.39 14.16
C PRO A 294 -20.82 2.70 15.40
N ILE A 295 -20.18 1.60 15.83
CA ILE A 295 -20.59 0.85 17.02
C ILE A 295 -20.60 1.84 18.21
N PRO A 296 -21.78 2.23 18.73
CA PRO A 296 -21.89 3.35 19.67
C PRO A 296 -21.28 3.04 21.04
N TYR A 297 -20.94 1.77 21.29
CA TYR A 297 -20.47 1.29 22.60
C TYR A 297 -19.02 1.65 22.93
N TYR A 298 -18.18 2.00 21.95
CA TYR A 298 -16.73 2.18 22.20
C TYR A 298 -16.23 3.62 22.06
N PHE A 299 -16.96 4.50 21.37
CA PHE A 299 -16.54 5.88 21.17
C PHE A 299 -17.75 6.81 21.25
N GLU A 300 -17.92 7.49 22.39
CA GLU A 300 -18.79 8.67 22.44
C GLU A 300 -18.21 9.73 21.49
N PRO A 301 -18.99 10.25 20.52
CA PRO A 301 -18.56 11.39 19.74
C PRO A 301 -18.25 12.55 20.68
N SER A 302 -17.08 13.17 20.55
CA SER A 302 -16.76 14.37 21.30
C SER A 302 -17.85 15.42 21.04
N LYS A 303 -18.64 15.73 22.07
CA LYS A 303 -19.65 16.80 22.02
C LYS A 303 -18.99 18.04 21.40
N LYS A 304 -19.54 18.51 20.28
CA LYS A 304 -19.14 19.80 19.71
C LYS A 304 -19.23 20.81 20.85
N LYS A 305 -18.14 21.52 21.15
CA LYS A 305 -18.22 22.71 21.98
C LYS A 305 -19.17 23.66 21.25
N GLU A 306 -20.35 23.87 21.82
CA GLU A 306 -21.20 24.99 21.45
C GLU A 306 -20.37 26.25 21.69
N VAL A 307 -20.20 27.03 20.63
CA VAL A 307 -19.62 28.37 20.65
C VAL A 307 -20.76 29.35 20.82
#